data_AF-A0A1A2CL61-F1
#
_entry.id   AF-A0A1A2CL61-F1
#
_cell.length_a   1.000
_cell.length_b   1.000
_cell.length_c   1.000
_cell.angle_alpha   90.00
_cell.angle_beta   90.00
_cell.angle_gamma   90.00
#
_symmetry.space_group_name_H-M   'P 1'
#
loop_
_entity.id
_entity.type
_entity.pdbx_description
1 polymer ?
#
loop_
_entity_poly.entity_id
_entity_poly.type
_entity_poly.pdbx_seq_one_letter_code
_entity_poly.pdbx_strand_id
1 'polypeptide(L)'
;MSQPCLKLTTYFGERQRAVGGGRGFLADAMLDLFGASEVATSVMLRGIASFGAKHELRSDVSLSLSEDPAVAVTAVDVESKIRSLVGDVTALTGNGLVTVERARLVTRLSPRGLDEYNDRREGEGAKLTVYVGRQERIDGKPAYHAICALLHRHGFAGAVALLGVDGTAHGERCRARFFGRNANVPLMIIGVGSTTQVSSAAMELATIVPNPLLTVERVRMCKRDGELFARPQELPPTDDQGRPLWQKLMVYTTEATRHDGLPIHRAIVQQLLRSGAARGATVLRGMWGFHGNHKPHGDKLFQMARTVPVTTIVIDTPENIARSFDVVDKLTTRHGLVTSEMVPAAVSLDGTGHSGDTALAQYDY
;
A
#
# COMPACT_ATOMS: atom_id res chain seq x y z
N MET A 1 -24.22 -3.26 -7.35
CA MET A 1 -23.42 -4.42 -6.88
C MET A 1 -21.97 -3.97 -6.85
N SER A 2 -21.25 -4.09 -5.73
CA SER A 2 -19.81 -3.82 -5.71
C SER A 2 -19.10 -4.78 -6.66
N GLN A 3 -18.41 -4.23 -7.66
CA GLN A 3 -17.70 -5.03 -8.65
C GLN A 3 -16.38 -5.54 -8.05
N PRO A 4 -16.02 -6.82 -8.29
CA PRO A 4 -14.69 -7.31 -7.95
C PRO A 4 -13.66 -6.51 -8.74
N CYS A 5 -12.64 -6.03 -8.05
CA CYS A 5 -11.53 -5.31 -8.64
C CYS A 5 -10.23 -5.92 -8.13
N LEU A 6 -9.15 -5.67 -8.86
CA LEU A 6 -7.83 -6.09 -8.45
C LEU A 6 -6.93 -4.87 -8.24
N LYS A 7 -6.00 -4.99 -7.29
CA LYS A 7 -4.88 -4.07 -7.16
C LYS A 7 -3.61 -4.77 -7.61
N LEU A 8 -3.04 -4.30 -8.72
CA LEU A 8 -1.73 -4.73 -9.20
C LEU A 8 -0.69 -3.78 -8.64
N THR A 9 0.25 -4.26 -7.82
CA THR A 9 1.34 -3.43 -7.29
C THR A 9 2.70 -4.00 -7.68
N THR A 10 3.57 -3.15 -8.20
CA THR A 10 4.96 -3.51 -8.51
C THR A 10 5.91 -2.74 -7.60
N TYR A 11 6.85 -3.45 -6.97
CA TYR A 11 7.93 -2.90 -6.14
C TYR A 11 9.27 -3.09 -6.84
N PHE A 12 10.01 -2.00 -7.08
CA PHE A 12 11.28 -2.02 -7.81
C PHE A 12 12.15 -0.79 -7.50
N GLY A 13 13.36 -0.70 -8.06
CA GLY A 13 14.22 0.48 -7.93
C GLY A 13 13.87 1.58 -8.93
N GLU A 14 13.83 2.84 -8.51
CA GLU A 14 13.46 3.98 -9.36
C GLU A 14 14.24 4.07 -10.69
N ARG A 15 15.54 3.75 -10.67
CA ARG A 15 16.43 3.84 -11.84
C ARG A 15 16.36 2.63 -12.75
N GLN A 16 15.54 1.64 -12.41
CA GLN A 16 15.40 0.43 -13.18
C GLN A 16 14.85 0.71 -14.58
N ARG A 17 15.36 -0.03 -15.56
CA ARG A 17 14.93 0.04 -16.96
C ARG A 17 13.89 -1.05 -17.24
N ALA A 18 12.95 -0.74 -18.11
CA ALA A 18 12.01 -1.74 -18.61
C ALA A 18 12.74 -2.80 -19.44
N VAL A 19 12.37 -4.06 -19.28
CA VAL A 19 12.84 -5.15 -20.14
C VAL A 19 12.17 -5.03 -21.51
N GLY A 20 12.93 -5.26 -22.59
CA GLY A 20 12.40 -5.29 -23.96
C GLY A 20 11.99 -3.92 -24.55
N GLY A 21 11.79 -2.89 -23.73
CA GLY A 21 11.64 -1.51 -24.15
C GLY A 21 12.99 -0.84 -24.45
N GLY A 22 12.98 0.28 -25.19
CA GLY A 22 14.19 1.09 -25.44
C GLY A 22 14.83 1.67 -24.16
N ARG A 23 15.50 2.83 -24.24
CA ARG A 23 16.19 3.47 -23.09
C ARG A 23 15.27 4.04 -21.99
N GLY A 24 14.04 3.55 -21.83
CA GLY A 24 13.03 4.08 -20.89
C GLY A 24 13.17 3.54 -19.46
N PHE A 25 12.73 4.31 -18.47
CA PHE A 25 12.60 3.83 -17.08
C PHE A 25 11.39 2.91 -16.94
N LEU A 26 11.47 1.92 -16.06
CA LEU A 26 10.40 0.95 -15.82
C LEU A 26 9.09 1.64 -15.37
N ALA A 27 9.20 2.60 -14.45
CA ALA A 27 8.04 3.36 -13.97
C ALA A 27 7.31 4.07 -15.11
N ASP A 28 8.05 4.65 -16.05
CA ASP A 28 7.47 5.38 -17.17
C ASP A 28 6.73 4.44 -18.13
N ALA A 29 7.35 3.31 -18.48
CA ALA A 29 6.74 2.29 -19.33
C ALA A 29 5.48 1.70 -18.71
N MET A 30 5.49 1.41 -17.40
CA MET A 30 4.29 0.93 -16.69
C MET A 30 3.18 1.96 -16.67
N LEU A 31 3.48 3.22 -16.38
CA LEU A 31 2.48 4.28 -16.33
C LEU A 31 1.94 4.63 -17.74
N ASP A 32 2.76 4.52 -18.79
CA ASP A 32 2.29 4.61 -20.17
C ASP A 32 1.34 3.47 -20.51
N LEU A 33 1.68 2.22 -20.13
CA LEU A 33 0.79 1.06 -20.30
C LEU A 33 -0.55 1.28 -19.57
N PHE A 34 -0.51 1.75 -18.32
CA PHE A 34 -1.71 2.03 -17.53
C PHE A 34 -2.54 3.18 -18.09
N GLY A 35 -1.90 4.23 -18.62
CA GLY A 35 -2.58 5.32 -19.32
C GLY A 35 -3.23 4.85 -20.63
N ALA A 36 -2.51 4.10 -21.45
CA ALA A 36 -3.01 3.56 -22.72
C ALA A 36 -4.16 2.55 -22.53
N SER A 37 -4.16 1.85 -21.40
CA SER A 37 -5.23 0.91 -21.02
C SER A 37 -6.37 1.57 -20.24
N GLU A 38 -6.27 2.89 -20.03
CA GLU A 38 -7.24 3.70 -19.29
C GLU A 38 -7.63 3.07 -17.94
N VAL A 39 -6.64 2.66 -17.14
CA VAL A 39 -6.93 2.08 -15.83
C VAL A 39 -7.62 3.10 -14.94
N ALA A 40 -8.59 2.66 -14.12
CA ALA A 40 -9.40 3.55 -13.29
C ALA A 40 -8.54 4.44 -12.39
N THR A 41 -7.47 3.87 -11.80
CA THR A 41 -6.37 4.66 -11.25
C THR A 41 -5.05 3.89 -11.23
N SER A 42 -3.95 4.64 -11.28
CA SER A 42 -2.65 4.15 -10.86
C SER A 42 -1.94 5.21 -10.01
N VAL A 43 -1.09 4.80 -9.08
CA VAL A 43 -0.33 5.70 -8.21
C VAL A 43 1.11 5.20 -8.12
N MET A 44 2.06 6.04 -8.52
CA MET A 44 3.49 5.80 -8.29
C MET A 44 3.91 6.48 -6.98
N LEU A 45 4.38 5.69 -6.03
CA LEU A 45 4.87 6.11 -4.73
C LEU A 45 6.38 5.91 -4.65
N ARG A 46 7.10 6.91 -4.12
CA ARG A 46 8.53 6.81 -3.84
C ARG A 46 8.74 6.43 -2.37
N GLY A 47 9.54 5.41 -2.14
CA GLY A 47 9.94 4.95 -0.82
C GLY A 47 11.15 5.72 -0.27
N ILE A 48 11.25 5.74 1.06
CA ILE A 48 12.35 6.37 1.80
C ILE A 48 13.38 5.36 2.31
N ALA A 49 13.01 4.08 2.35
CA ALA A 49 13.92 2.96 2.56
C ALA A 49 13.37 1.68 1.94
N SER A 50 14.24 0.75 1.54
CA SER A 50 13.85 -0.61 1.18
C SER A 50 15.04 -1.57 1.17
N PHE A 51 14.73 -2.87 1.13
CA PHE A 51 15.62 -3.87 0.56
C PHE A 51 14.78 -4.89 -0.21
N GLY A 52 15.35 -5.49 -1.25
CA GLY A 52 14.71 -6.55 -2.04
C GLY A 52 15.42 -7.89 -1.85
N ALA A 53 15.11 -8.85 -2.73
CA ALA A 53 15.70 -10.21 -2.69
C ALA A 53 17.23 -10.25 -2.73
N LYS A 54 17.88 -9.19 -3.24
CA LYS A 54 19.34 -9.02 -3.23
C LYS A 54 19.90 -8.49 -1.92
N HIS A 55 19.04 -8.22 -0.93
CA HIS A 55 19.39 -7.70 0.41
C HIS A 55 20.17 -6.36 0.40
N GLU A 56 20.07 -5.61 -0.69
CA GLU A 56 20.67 -4.27 -0.81
C GLU A 56 19.77 -3.21 -0.17
N LEU A 57 20.29 -2.54 0.86
CA LEU A 57 19.60 -1.43 1.51
C LEU A 57 19.60 -0.19 0.62
N ARG A 58 18.42 0.34 0.33
CA ARG A 58 18.16 1.63 -0.31
C ARG A 58 17.60 2.56 0.74
N SER A 59 18.11 3.79 0.85
CA SER A 59 17.65 4.77 1.85
C SER A 59 17.91 6.21 1.37
N ASP A 60 17.01 7.13 1.72
CA ASP A 60 17.05 8.58 1.41
C ASP A 60 18.04 9.40 2.26
N VAL A 61 18.99 8.74 2.93
CA VAL A 61 19.91 9.36 3.91
C VAL A 61 21.32 9.56 3.33
N SER A 62 21.59 9.00 2.16
CA SER A 62 22.93 9.05 1.57
C SER A 62 22.99 10.18 0.56
N LEU A 63 23.74 11.25 0.86
CA LEU A 63 24.09 12.30 -0.12
C LEU A 63 24.95 11.78 -1.30
N SER A 64 25.03 10.47 -1.52
CA SER A 64 25.72 9.89 -2.67
C SER A 64 24.85 10.02 -3.92
N LEU A 65 25.48 10.34 -5.05
CA LEU A 65 24.86 10.42 -6.39
C LEU A 65 24.28 9.08 -6.90
N SER A 66 24.30 8.04 -6.06
CA SER A 66 23.92 6.66 -6.34
C SER A 66 22.64 6.22 -5.62
N GLU A 67 21.82 7.15 -5.12
CA GLU A 67 20.50 6.80 -4.59
C GLU A 67 19.62 6.21 -5.71
N ASP A 68 19.10 5.01 -5.47
CA ASP A 68 18.11 4.32 -6.30
C ASP A 68 16.92 3.95 -5.40
N PRO A 69 16.06 4.93 -5.04
CA PRO A 69 15.03 4.74 -4.04
C PRO A 69 14.03 3.66 -4.48
N ALA A 70 13.38 3.04 -3.49
CA ALA A 70 12.30 2.11 -3.77
C ALA A 70 11.14 2.84 -4.47
N VAL A 71 10.48 2.16 -5.38
CA VAL A 71 9.24 2.61 -6.00
C VAL A 71 8.19 1.53 -5.81
N ALA A 72 6.97 1.95 -5.47
CA ALA A 72 5.78 1.13 -5.54
C ALA A 72 4.81 1.76 -6.55
N VAL A 73 4.46 1.05 -7.61
CA VAL A 73 3.40 1.49 -8.55
C VAL A 73 2.20 0.58 -8.36
N THR A 74 1.07 1.15 -7.91
CA THR A 74 -0.19 0.41 -7.73
C THR A 74 -1.20 0.86 -8.80
N ALA A 75 -1.76 -0.07 -9.55
CA ALA A 75 -2.88 0.13 -10.47
C ALA A 75 -4.12 -0.60 -9.97
N VAL A 76 -5.29 0.01 -10.12
CA VAL A 76 -6.58 -0.53 -9.68
C VAL A 76 -7.62 -0.38 -10.77
N ASP A 77 -8.29 -1.48 -11.09
CA ASP A 77 -9.45 -1.51 -11.99
C ASP A 77 -10.23 -2.83 -11.80
N VAL A 78 -11.31 -2.99 -12.56
CA VAL A 78 -12.05 -4.24 -12.69
C VAL A 78 -11.12 -5.41 -12.99
N GLU A 79 -11.49 -6.57 -12.47
CA GLU A 79 -10.66 -7.78 -12.51
C GLU A 79 -10.19 -8.16 -13.92
N SER A 80 -11.06 -8.09 -14.93
CA SER A 80 -10.72 -8.45 -16.31
C SER A 80 -9.59 -7.58 -16.88
N LYS A 81 -9.65 -6.27 -16.65
CA LYS A 81 -8.64 -5.32 -17.15
C LYS A 81 -7.30 -5.50 -16.45
N ILE A 82 -7.31 -5.67 -15.12
CA ILE A 82 -6.04 -5.89 -14.41
C ILE A 82 -5.42 -7.22 -14.84
N ARG A 83 -6.21 -8.30 -14.95
CA ARG A 83 -5.71 -9.61 -15.41
C ARG A 83 -5.03 -9.55 -16.77
N SER A 84 -5.56 -8.79 -17.72
CA SER A 84 -4.91 -8.64 -19.04
C SER A 84 -3.57 -7.90 -18.97
N LEU A 85 -3.35 -7.06 -17.95
CA LEU A 85 -2.12 -6.27 -17.78
C LEU A 85 -1.02 -6.99 -16.98
N VAL A 86 -1.37 -8.02 -16.20
CA VAL A 86 -0.41 -8.69 -15.31
C VAL A 86 0.78 -9.28 -16.08
N GLY A 87 0.51 -9.91 -17.23
CA GLY A 87 1.55 -10.49 -18.09
C GLY A 87 2.53 -9.42 -18.60
N ASP A 88 1.99 -8.34 -19.17
CA ASP A 88 2.79 -7.22 -19.69
C ASP A 88 3.61 -6.53 -18.59
N VAL A 89 3.01 -6.28 -17.43
CA VAL A 89 3.71 -5.68 -16.28
C VAL A 89 4.83 -6.59 -15.77
N THR A 90 4.59 -7.91 -15.69
CA THR A 90 5.60 -8.89 -15.29
C THR A 90 6.76 -8.91 -16.30
N ALA A 91 6.44 -8.95 -17.60
CA ALA A 91 7.42 -8.94 -18.68
C ALA A 91 8.26 -7.65 -18.67
N LEU A 92 7.67 -6.48 -18.43
CA LEU A 92 8.38 -5.21 -18.33
C LEU A 92 9.33 -5.15 -17.12
N THR A 93 8.99 -5.80 -16.02
CA THR A 93 9.65 -5.60 -14.71
C THR A 93 11.08 -6.13 -14.69
N GLY A 94 11.30 -7.41 -15.01
CA GLY A 94 12.63 -8.05 -14.99
C GLY A 94 13.27 -8.27 -13.60
N ASN A 95 13.25 -7.26 -12.71
CA ASN A 95 13.69 -7.36 -11.31
C ASN A 95 12.69 -6.65 -10.38
N GLY A 96 12.36 -7.23 -9.23
CA GLY A 96 11.42 -6.65 -8.27
C GLY A 96 10.33 -7.62 -7.85
N LEU A 97 9.22 -7.10 -7.35
CA LEU A 97 8.08 -7.89 -6.90
C LEU A 97 6.81 -7.36 -7.54
N VAL A 98 6.06 -8.21 -8.22
CA VAL A 98 4.73 -7.91 -8.75
C VAL A 98 3.71 -8.64 -7.89
N THR A 99 2.70 -7.95 -7.38
CA THR A 99 1.62 -8.53 -6.58
C THR A 99 0.26 -8.19 -7.14
N VAL A 100 -0.69 -9.11 -6.99
CA VAL A 100 -2.08 -8.89 -7.32
C VAL A 100 -2.92 -9.17 -6.09
N GLU A 101 -3.72 -8.19 -5.68
CA GLU A 101 -4.58 -8.26 -4.49
C GLU A 101 -6.05 -8.15 -4.88
N ARG A 102 -6.92 -8.83 -4.14
CA ARG A 102 -8.37 -8.70 -4.30
C ARG A 102 -8.88 -7.49 -3.53
N ALA A 103 -9.72 -6.71 -4.18
CA ALA A 103 -10.43 -5.61 -3.56
C ALA A 103 -11.88 -5.54 -4.07
N ARG A 104 -12.74 -4.83 -3.37
CA ARG A 104 -14.07 -4.45 -3.88
C ARG A 104 -14.07 -2.97 -4.21
N LEU A 105 -14.47 -2.64 -5.44
CA LEU A 105 -14.61 -1.25 -5.86
C LEU A 105 -15.95 -0.70 -5.35
N VAL A 106 -15.89 0.39 -4.59
CA VAL A 106 -17.06 1.12 -4.13
C VAL A 106 -17.19 2.40 -4.96
N THR A 107 -18.31 2.52 -5.66
CA THR A 107 -18.65 3.67 -6.50
C THR A 107 -19.97 4.29 -6.02
N ARG A 108 -20.27 5.54 -6.45
CA ARG A 108 -21.54 6.22 -6.13
C ARG A 108 -22.78 5.37 -6.45
N LEU A 109 -22.68 4.48 -7.44
CA LEU A 109 -23.78 3.62 -7.91
C LEU A 109 -23.88 2.29 -7.15
N SER A 110 -22.95 1.98 -6.23
CA SER A 110 -22.94 0.72 -5.48
C SER A 110 -22.43 0.85 -4.03
N PRO A 111 -23.04 1.72 -3.19
CA PRO A 111 -22.66 1.85 -1.78
C PRO A 111 -23.04 0.63 -0.92
N ARG A 112 -23.99 -0.21 -1.37
CA ARG A 112 -24.52 -1.38 -0.63
C ARG A 112 -23.69 -2.67 -0.75
N GLY A 113 -22.55 -2.66 -1.44
CA GLY A 113 -21.70 -3.84 -1.61
C GLY A 113 -20.89 -4.26 -0.37
N LEU A 114 -21.08 -3.54 0.74
CA LEU A 114 -20.33 -3.71 1.98
C LEU A 114 -21.04 -4.61 2.99
N ASP A 115 -22.32 -4.92 2.76
CA ASP A 115 -23.11 -5.82 3.62
C ASP A 115 -22.61 -7.29 3.54
N GLU A 116 -21.92 -7.67 2.46
CA GLU A 116 -21.26 -8.99 2.32
C GLU A 116 -20.02 -9.15 3.22
N TYR A 117 -19.50 -8.06 3.82
CA TYR A 117 -18.39 -8.13 4.78
C TYR A 117 -18.88 -8.32 6.23
N ASN A 118 -20.19 -8.42 6.49
CA ASN A 118 -20.76 -8.66 7.83
C ASN A 118 -20.48 -10.07 8.40
N ASP A 119 -19.43 -10.75 7.94
CA ASP A 119 -19.02 -12.01 8.54
C ASP A 119 -18.39 -11.69 9.90
N ARG A 120 -19.10 -12.08 10.97
CA ARG A 120 -18.82 -11.71 12.37
C ARG A 120 -17.67 -12.53 12.94
N ARG A 121 -16.52 -12.58 12.29
CA ARG A 121 -15.32 -13.23 12.83
C ARG A 121 -14.54 -12.21 13.66
N GLU A 122 -14.40 -12.48 14.95
CA GLU A 122 -13.64 -11.63 15.88
C GLU A 122 -12.19 -11.46 15.38
N GLY A 123 -11.72 -10.22 15.26
CA GLY A 123 -10.36 -9.88 14.82
C GLY A 123 -10.20 -9.58 13.31
N GLU A 124 -11.26 -9.69 12.51
CA GLU A 124 -11.27 -9.23 11.12
C GLU A 124 -11.51 -7.71 11.04
N GLY A 125 -10.57 -7.02 10.40
CA GLY A 125 -10.67 -5.61 10.05
C GLY A 125 -10.85 -5.43 8.54
N ALA A 126 -11.04 -4.19 8.14
CA ALA A 126 -11.09 -3.80 6.75
C ALA A 126 -10.14 -2.63 6.51
N LYS A 127 -9.51 -2.64 5.34
CA LYS A 127 -8.69 -1.55 4.84
C LYS A 127 -9.45 -0.84 3.75
N LEU A 128 -9.75 0.43 3.98
CA LEU A 128 -10.38 1.33 3.01
C LEU A 128 -9.29 2.16 2.34
N THR A 129 -9.20 2.11 1.02
CA THR A 129 -8.32 3.01 0.27
C THR A 129 -9.14 3.97 -0.59
N VAL A 130 -8.88 5.27 -0.43
CA VAL A 130 -9.52 6.36 -1.16
C VAL A 130 -8.52 6.98 -2.12
N TYR A 131 -8.89 7.09 -3.39
CA TYR A 131 -8.08 7.75 -4.41
C TYR A 131 -8.67 9.12 -4.74
N VAL A 132 -7.86 10.18 -4.64
CA VAL A 132 -8.25 11.57 -4.93
C VAL A 132 -7.11 12.33 -5.61
N GLY A 133 -7.42 13.44 -6.27
CA GLY A 133 -6.40 14.33 -6.83
C GLY A 133 -5.70 15.20 -5.77
N ARG A 134 -4.44 15.60 -6.03
CA ARG A 134 -3.67 16.49 -5.13
C ARG A 134 -4.32 17.82 -4.82
N GLN A 135 -5.04 18.40 -5.77
CA GLN A 135 -5.73 19.68 -5.58
C GLN A 135 -7.23 19.51 -5.34
N GLU A 136 -7.72 18.28 -5.24
CA GLU A 136 -9.12 18.01 -4.94
C GLU A 136 -9.50 18.55 -3.56
N ARG A 137 -10.70 19.14 -3.46
CA ARG A 137 -11.20 19.76 -2.24
C ARG A 137 -12.58 19.24 -1.90
N ILE A 138 -12.81 19.08 -0.60
CA ILE A 138 -14.12 18.75 -0.02
C ILE A 138 -14.45 19.89 0.94
N ASP A 139 -15.58 20.57 0.72
CA ASP A 139 -16.02 21.74 1.48
C ASP A 139 -14.92 22.80 1.67
N GLY A 140 -14.22 23.11 0.58
CA GLY A 140 -13.15 24.11 0.56
C GLY A 140 -11.85 23.69 1.27
N LYS A 141 -11.75 22.49 1.85
CA LYS A 141 -10.53 21.94 2.46
C LYS A 141 -9.87 20.92 1.53
N PRO A 142 -8.53 20.74 1.57
CA PRO A 142 -7.88 19.67 0.82
C PRO A 142 -8.52 18.31 1.12
N ALA A 143 -8.82 17.52 0.08
CA ALA A 143 -9.58 16.27 0.22
C ALA A 143 -8.94 15.32 1.24
N TYR A 144 -7.61 15.15 1.20
CA TYR A 144 -6.90 14.28 2.15
C TYR A 144 -7.06 14.69 3.62
N HIS A 145 -7.15 16.00 3.93
CA HIS A 145 -7.46 16.47 5.29
C HIS A 145 -8.89 16.10 5.68
N ALA A 146 -9.85 16.36 4.81
CA ALA A 146 -11.27 16.09 5.09
C ALA A 146 -11.54 14.59 5.26
N ILE A 147 -10.93 13.76 4.41
CA ILE A 147 -11.04 12.29 4.45
C ILE A 147 -10.39 11.75 5.72
N CYS A 148 -9.14 12.11 6.05
CA CYS A 148 -8.52 11.65 7.30
C CYS A 148 -9.31 12.09 8.54
N ALA A 149 -9.87 13.31 8.53
CA ALA A 149 -10.74 13.77 9.61
C ALA A 149 -12.03 12.94 9.70
N LEU A 150 -12.64 12.57 8.57
CA LEU A 150 -13.80 11.68 8.52
C LEU A 150 -13.47 10.31 9.09
N LEU A 151 -12.39 9.67 8.63
CA LEU A 151 -11.96 8.36 9.13
C LEU A 151 -11.71 8.38 10.64
N HIS A 152 -11.10 9.46 11.15
CA HIS A 152 -10.90 9.65 12.59
C HIS A 152 -12.24 9.80 13.35
N ARG A 153 -13.23 10.54 12.82
CA ARG A 153 -14.56 10.65 13.44
C ARG A 153 -15.29 9.30 13.49
N HIS A 154 -15.09 8.45 12.48
CA HIS A 154 -15.60 7.07 12.44
C HIS A 154 -14.83 6.11 13.34
N GLY A 155 -13.76 6.56 14.02
CA GLY A 155 -13.01 5.76 15.00
C GLY A 155 -12.06 4.74 14.39
N PHE A 156 -11.61 4.95 13.15
CA PHE A 156 -10.59 4.10 12.51
C PHE A 156 -9.34 3.97 13.40
N ALA A 157 -8.68 2.82 13.35
CA ALA A 157 -7.44 2.57 14.10
C ALA A 157 -6.26 3.40 13.60
N GLY A 158 -6.28 3.78 12.32
CA GLY A 158 -5.32 4.69 11.73
C GLY A 158 -5.65 5.01 10.27
N ALA A 159 -5.04 6.07 9.75
CA ALA A 159 -5.06 6.39 8.33
C ALA A 159 -3.77 7.07 7.89
N VAL A 160 -3.38 6.88 6.63
CA VAL A 160 -2.23 7.52 6.00
C VAL A 160 -2.56 8.00 4.59
N ALA A 161 -2.23 9.26 4.30
CA ALA A 161 -2.30 9.85 2.98
C ALA A 161 -0.91 9.79 2.32
N LEU A 162 -0.80 9.03 1.24
CA LEU A 162 0.39 8.81 0.44
C LEU A 162 0.27 9.63 -0.85
N LEU A 163 1.23 10.52 -1.06
CA LEU A 163 1.27 11.40 -2.22
C LEU A 163 1.99 10.71 -3.39
N GLY A 164 1.30 10.54 -4.52
CA GLY A 164 1.89 10.06 -5.75
C GLY A 164 2.89 11.06 -6.35
N VAL A 165 3.81 10.54 -7.17
CA VAL A 165 4.72 11.33 -8.02
C VAL A 165 4.19 11.39 -9.46
N ASP A 166 3.55 10.33 -9.91
CA ASP A 166 2.90 10.15 -11.21
C ASP A 166 1.79 9.10 -11.02
N GLY A 167 0.92 8.91 -12.00
CA GLY A 167 -0.20 7.99 -11.87
C GLY A 167 -1.29 8.24 -12.91
N THR A 168 -2.36 7.46 -12.83
CA THR A 168 -3.58 7.61 -13.63
C THR A 168 -4.73 8.00 -12.70
N ALA A 169 -5.52 9.00 -13.08
CA ALA A 169 -6.75 9.36 -12.39
C ALA A 169 -7.90 9.31 -13.40
N HIS A 170 -8.89 8.45 -13.15
CA HIS A 170 -10.07 8.30 -14.01
C HIS A 170 -9.73 8.01 -15.48
N GLY A 171 -8.75 7.11 -15.72
CA GLY A 171 -8.31 6.73 -17.06
C GLY A 171 -7.23 7.62 -17.66
N GLU A 172 -7.00 8.83 -17.12
CA GLU A 172 -6.01 9.77 -17.66
C GLU A 172 -4.70 9.79 -16.87
N ARG A 173 -3.56 9.63 -17.55
CA ARG A 173 -2.23 9.72 -16.93
C ARG A 173 -1.92 11.16 -16.52
N CYS A 174 -1.54 11.33 -15.26
CA CYS A 174 -1.28 12.60 -14.60
C CYS A 174 0.09 12.59 -13.90
N ARG A 175 1.08 13.24 -14.52
CA ARG A 175 2.45 13.36 -13.99
C ARG A 175 2.69 14.66 -13.22
N ALA A 176 3.42 14.61 -12.11
CA ALA A 176 3.96 15.82 -11.47
C ALA A 176 5.02 16.49 -12.36
N ARG A 177 4.78 17.73 -12.78
CA ARG A 177 5.72 18.57 -13.53
C ARG A 177 6.40 19.56 -12.58
N PHE A 178 7.70 19.81 -12.78
CA PHE A 178 8.49 20.75 -11.98
C PHE A 178 7.95 22.20 -12.08
N PHE A 179 7.40 22.55 -13.25
CA PHE A 179 6.65 23.78 -13.50
C PHE A 179 5.24 23.43 -13.98
N GLY A 180 4.25 23.50 -13.09
CA GLY A 180 2.86 23.19 -13.42
C GLY A 180 1.97 23.09 -12.18
N ARG A 181 0.64 23.22 -12.36
CA ARG A 181 -0.31 23.15 -11.25
C ARG A 181 -0.37 21.77 -10.57
N ASN A 182 0.13 20.68 -11.18
CA ASN A 182 0.18 19.32 -10.59
C ASN A 182 -1.15 18.87 -9.95
N ALA A 183 -2.27 19.37 -10.48
CA ALA A 183 -3.59 19.27 -9.85
C ALA A 183 -4.09 17.83 -9.71
N ASN A 184 -3.73 17.00 -10.69
CA ASN A 184 -4.30 15.67 -10.88
C ASN A 184 -3.36 14.54 -10.48
N VAL A 185 -2.20 14.83 -9.87
CA VAL A 185 -1.32 13.76 -9.36
C VAL A 185 -2.11 12.95 -8.32
N PRO A 186 -2.28 11.64 -8.50
CA PRO A 186 -3.12 10.85 -7.61
C PRO A 186 -2.54 10.78 -6.19
N LEU A 187 -3.43 10.85 -5.20
CA LEU A 187 -3.18 10.52 -3.80
C LEU A 187 -3.91 9.24 -3.44
N MET A 188 -3.26 8.43 -2.62
CA MET A 188 -3.82 7.22 -2.03
C MET A 188 -3.95 7.42 -0.52
N ILE A 189 -5.18 7.37 0.02
CA ILE A 189 -5.44 7.48 1.46
C ILE A 189 -5.90 6.13 1.96
N ILE A 190 -5.09 5.49 2.80
CA ILE A 190 -5.37 4.17 3.36
C ILE A 190 -5.85 4.35 4.80
N GLY A 191 -7.04 3.85 5.12
CA GLY A 191 -7.60 3.78 6.48
C GLY A 191 -7.81 2.34 6.91
N VAL A 192 -7.50 2.02 8.16
CA VAL A 192 -7.74 0.70 8.76
C VAL A 192 -8.76 0.84 9.88
N GLY A 193 -9.82 0.04 9.84
CA GLY A 193 -10.88 0.02 10.85
C GLY A 193 -11.60 -1.32 10.88
N SER A 194 -12.67 -1.43 11.68
CA SER A 194 -13.58 -2.56 11.57
C SER A 194 -14.38 -2.51 10.26
N THR A 195 -14.97 -3.62 9.86
CA THR A 195 -15.90 -3.65 8.71
C THR A 195 -17.02 -2.63 8.85
N THR A 196 -17.60 -2.48 10.04
CA THR A 196 -18.72 -1.55 10.28
C THR A 196 -18.30 -0.10 10.12
N GLN A 197 -17.11 0.26 10.62
CA GLN A 197 -16.52 1.59 10.44
C GLN A 197 -16.24 1.87 8.95
N VAL A 198 -15.63 0.90 8.25
CA VAL A 198 -15.34 1.01 6.81
C VAL A 198 -16.61 1.16 6.00
N SER A 199 -17.65 0.39 6.32
CA SER A 199 -18.94 0.45 5.64
C SER A 199 -19.60 1.83 5.79
N SER A 200 -19.66 2.33 7.02
CA SER A 200 -20.23 3.65 7.32
C SER A 200 -19.44 4.78 6.65
N ALA A 201 -18.11 4.76 6.78
CA ALA A 201 -17.25 5.77 6.18
C ALA A 201 -17.30 5.77 4.65
N ALA A 202 -17.33 4.59 4.01
CA ALA A 202 -17.43 4.50 2.55
C ALA A 202 -18.76 5.05 2.02
N MET A 203 -19.87 4.84 2.73
CA MET A 203 -21.16 5.45 2.37
C MET A 203 -21.12 6.98 2.48
N GLU A 204 -20.56 7.54 3.56
CA GLU A 204 -20.40 8.99 3.70
C GLU A 204 -19.46 9.56 2.62
N LEU A 205 -18.32 8.90 2.37
CA LEU A 205 -17.36 9.29 1.34
C LEU A 205 -17.97 9.28 -0.07
N ALA A 206 -18.83 8.30 -0.37
CA ALA A 206 -19.51 8.24 -1.65
C ALA A 206 -20.44 9.45 -1.91
N THR A 207 -20.86 10.17 -0.86
CA THR A 207 -21.70 11.37 -0.98
C THR A 207 -20.90 12.67 -1.09
N ILE A 208 -19.73 12.76 -0.45
CA ILE A 208 -18.95 14.01 -0.36
C ILE A 208 -17.79 14.08 -1.36
N VAL A 209 -17.32 12.93 -1.86
CA VAL A 209 -16.27 12.90 -2.89
C VAL A 209 -16.96 12.97 -4.26
N PRO A 210 -16.61 13.94 -5.12
CA PRO A 210 -17.20 14.06 -6.45
C PRO A 210 -17.12 12.77 -7.24
N ASN A 211 -15.94 12.19 -7.48
CA ASN A 211 -15.82 10.94 -8.24
C ASN A 211 -15.17 9.86 -7.37
N PRO A 212 -15.92 9.21 -6.46
CA PRO A 212 -15.31 8.34 -5.47
C PRO A 212 -14.77 7.10 -6.16
N LEU A 213 -13.45 6.97 -6.09
CA LEU A 213 -12.74 5.74 -6.39
C LEU A 213 -12.23 5.19 -5.06
N LEU A 214 -12.98 4.21 -4.55
CA LEU A 214 -12.78 3.62 -3.23
C LEU A 214 -12.57 2.12 -3.39
N THR A 215 -11.67 1.57 -2.61
CA THR A 215 -11.46 0.12 -2.53
C THR A 215 -11.50 -0.35 -1.09
N VAL A 216 -12.08 -1.53 -0.88
CA VAL A 216 -12.11 -2.19 0.41
C VAL A 216 -11.45 -3.56 0.29
N GLU A 217 -10.52 -3.84 1.19
CA GLU A 217 -9.80 -5.11 1.31
C GLU A 217 -9.96 -5.70 2.71
N ARG A 218 -10.06 -7.03 2.79
CA ARG A 218 -10.03 -7.78 4.06
C ARG A 218 -8.63 -7.69 4.66
N VAL A 219 -8.53 -7.30 5.93
CA VAL A 219 -7.26 -7.29 6.65
C VAL A 219 -7.44 -7.81 8.06
N ARG A 220 -6.43 -8.47 8.61
CA ARG A 220 -6.37 -8.80 10.02
C ARG A 220 -5.64 -7.71 10.77
N MET A 221 -6.25 -7.14 11.80
CA MET A 221 -5.57 -6.21 12.69
C MET A 221 -4.77 -7.02 13.70
N CYS A 222 -3.44 -6.95 13.63
CA CYS A 222 -2.58 -7.73 14.51
C CYS A 222 -2.26 -6.98 15.79
N LYS A 223 -1.91 -5.70 15.71
CA LYS A 223 -1.43 -4.93 16.86
C LYS A 223 -1.78 -3.45 16.75
N ARG A 224 -2.06 -2.78 17.86
CA ARG A 224 -2.18 -1.31 17.95
C ARG A 224 -1.59 -0.80 19.27
N ASP A 225 -0.69 0.16 19.18
CA ASP A 225 -0.12 0.89 20.33
C ASP A 225 0.38 -0.04 21.45
N GLY A 226 1.04 -1.14 21.07
CA GLY A 226 1.55 -2.14 22.01
C GLY A 226 0.61 -3.29 22.31
N GLU A 227 -0.70 -3.11 22.14
CA GLU A 227 -1.72 -4.13 22.36
C GLU A 227 -1.78 -5.11 21.18
N LEU A 228 -1.56 -6.40 21.49
CA LEU A 228 -1.65 -7.50 20.53
C LEU A 228 -3.10 -8.02 20.48
N PHE A 229 -3.75 -7.93 19.32
CA PHE A 229 -5.08 -8.49 19.10
C PHE A 229 -5.02 -9.89 18.50
N ALA A 230 -4.12 -10.09 17.54
CA ALA A 230 -3.93 -11.36 16.85
C ALA A 230 -2.54 -11.43 16.20
N ARG A 231 -2.07 -12.65 15.94
CA ARG A 231 -0.93 -12.84 15.01
C ARG A 231 -1.43 -12.76 13.56
N PRO A 232 -0.53 -12.61 12.57
CA PRO A 232 -0.88 -12.84 11.17
C PRO A 232 -1.63 -14.16 11.00
N GLN A 233 -2.56 -14.22 10.05
CA GLN A 233 -3.34 -15.43 9.83
C GLN A 233 -2.41 -16.59 9.45
N GLU A 234 -2.61 -17.76 10.05
CA GLU A 234 -1.91 -18.96 9.62
C GLU A 234 -2.53 -19.41 8.29
N LEU A 235 -1.79 -19.23 7.20
CA LEU A 235 -2.19 -19.68 5.86
C LEU A 235 -1.31 -20.88 5.47
N PRO A 236 -1.87 -21.86 4.74
CA PRO A 236 -1.06 -22.90 4.15
C PRO A 236 -0.09 -22.31 3.12
N PRO A 237 0.99 -23.02 2.77
CA PRO A 237 1.94 -22.54 1.76
C PRO A 237 1.30 -22.45 0.36
N THR A 238 0.29 -23.28 0.08
CA THR A 238 -0.45 -23.30 -1.18
C THR A 238 -1.94 -23.42 -0.96
N ASP A 239 -2.73 -23.07 -1.97
CA ASP A 239 -4.15 -23.43 -2.01
C ASP A 239 -4.41 -24.87 -2.50
N ASP A 240 -5.68 -25.24 -2.62
CA ASP A 240 -6.12 -26.57 -3.06
C ASP A 240 -5.68 -26.94 -4.49
N GLN A 241 -5.29 -25.94 -5.30
CA GLN A 241 -4.77 -26.11 -6.65
C GLN A 241 -3.24 -26.08 -6.70
N GLY A 242 -2.58 -26.05 -5.54
CA GLY A 242 -1.11 -25.99 -5.44
C GLY A 242 -0.51 -24.63 -5.76
N ARG A 243 -1.32 -23.56 -5.86
CA ARG A 243 -0.82 -22.20 -6.13
C ARG A 243 -0.26 -21.60 -4.83
N PRO A 244 0.93 -20.96 -4.87
CA PRO A 244 1.54 -20.41 -3.67
C PRO A 244 0.70 -19.27 -3.08
N LEU A 245 0.46 -19.33 -1.77
CA LEU A 245 -0.15 -18.24 -1.03
C LEU A 245 0.95 -17.30 -0.53
N TRP A 246 0.66 -16.00 -0.58
CA TRP A 246 1.52 -14.96 -0.06
C TRP A 246 0.76 -14.14 0.98
N GLN A 247 1.52 -13.41 1.79
CA GLN A 247 0.98 -12.51 2.78
C GLN A 247 1.69 -11.16 2.74
N LYS A 248 0.95 -10.12 3.10
CA LYS A 248 1.46 -8.77 3.26
C LYS A 248 1.26 -8.32 4.69
N LEU A 249 2.36 -7.92 5.32
CA LEU A 249 2.39 -7.26 6.61
C LEU A 249 2.62 -5.76 6.39
N MET A 250 1.75 -4.93 6.94
CA MET A 250 1.92 -3.48 6.92
C MET A 250 2.05 -2.94 8.34
N VAL A 251 3.03 -2.08 8.55
CA VAL A 251 3.34 -1.47 9.84
C VAL A 251 3.27 0.05 9.68
N TYR A 252 2.27 0.66 10.31
CA TYR A 252 2.06 2.10 10.32
C TYR A 252 2.65 2.69 11.60
N THR A 253 3.56 3.66 11.45
CA THR A 253 4.26 4.34 12.54
C THR A 253 4.34 5.84 12.25
N THR A 254 4.94 6.63 13.14
CA THR A 254 5.37 7.99 12.79
C THR A 254 6.88 8.05 12.60
N GLU A 255 7.34 9.00 11.78
CA GLU A 255 8.77 9.27 11.60
C GLU A 255 9.46 9.71 12.91
N ALA A 256 8.71 10.34 13.81
CA ALA A 256 9.20 10.79 15.12
C ALA A 256 9.35 9.64 16.15
N THR A 257 8.64 8.52 15.96
CA THR A 257 8.72 7.37 16.87
C THR A 257 10.11 6.73 16.79
N ARG A 258 10.77 6.59 17.95
CA ARG A 258 12.11 5.99 18.05
C ARG A 258 12.10 4.69 18.84
N HIS A 259 13.00 3.79 18.46
CA HIS A 259 13.38 2.58 19.18
C HIS A 259 14.90 2.62 19.37
N ASP A 260 15.37 2.59 20.61
CA ASP A 260 16.80 2.70 20.95
C ASP A 260 17.52 3.87 20.25
N GLY A 261 16.86 5.04 20.21
CA GLY A 261 17.39 6.25 19.59
C GLY A 261 17.31 6.29 18.06
N LEU A 262 16.95 5.20 17.38
CA LEU A 262 16.78 5.14 15.92
C LEU A 262 15.29 5.31 15.54
N PRO A 263 14.93 6.02 14.44
CA PRO A 263 13.56 6.01 13.94
C PRO A 263 13.04 4.58 13.71
N ILE A 264 11.84 4.28 14.21
CA ILE A 264 11.32 2.91 14.30
C ILE A 264 11.26 2.20 12.95
N HIS A 265 10.89 2.88 11.88
CA HIS A 265 10.86 2.29 10.53
C HIS A 265 12.24 1.82 10.07
N ARG A 266 13.32 2.51 10.48
CA ARG A 266 14.70 2.09 10.20
C ARG A 266 15.10 0.90 11.05
N ALA A 267 14.71 0.89 12.33
CA ALA A 267 14.94 -0.25 13.20
C ALA A 267 14.27 -1.52 12.65
N ILE A 268 13.03 -1.40 12.16
CA ILE A 268 12.29 -2.50 11.52
C ILE A 268 13.05 -3.00 10.30
N VAL A 269 13.39 -2.13 9.35
CA VAL A 269 14.10 -2.51 8.12
C VAL A 269 15.45 -3.16 8.43
N GLN A 270 16.24 -2.56 9.33
CA GLN A 270 17.55 -3.10 9.72
C GLN A 270 17.43 -4.47 10.38
N GLN A 271 16.44 -4.65 11.27
CA GLN A 271 16.26 -5.92 11.97
C GLN A 271 15.71 -7.02 11.07
N LEU A 272 14.77 -6.71 10.16
CA LEU A 272 14.28 -7.64 9.15
C LEU A 272 15.41 -8.11 8.23
N LEU A 273 16.25 -7.17 7.78
CA LEU A 273 17.42 -7.46 6.94
C LEU A 273 18.45 -8.32 7.68
N ARG A 274 18.86 -7.94 8.90
CA ARG A 274 19.88 -8.66 9.68
C ARG A 274 19.44 -10.06 10.12
N SER A 275 18.17 -10.23 10.44
CA SER A 275 17.64 -11.52 10.89
C SER A 275 17.33 -12.48 9.73
N GLY A 276 17.26 -11.98 8.49
CA GLY A 276 16.78 -12.77 7.34
C GLY A 276 15.31 -13.21 7.49
N ALA A 277 14.52 -12.47 8.29
CA ALA A 277 13.11 -12.79 8.52
C ALA A 277 12.22 -12.48 7.31
N ALA A 278 12.64 -11.55 6.45
CA ALA A 278 11.95 -11.16 5.23
C ALA A 278 12.89 -11.16 4.02
N ARG A 279 12.35 -11.52 2.85
CA ARG A 279 13.04 -11.38 1.55
C ARG A 279 13.13 -9.93 1.08
N GLY A 280 12.25 -9.06 1.56
CA GLY A 280 12.24 -7.66 1.20
C GLY A 280 11.29 -6.83 2.06
N ALA A 281 11.55 -5.53 2.13
CA ALA A 281 10.68 -4.57 2.77
C ALA A 281 10.72 -3.24 2.01
N THR A 282 9.59 -2.54 1.93
CA THR A 282 9.47 -1.20 1.35
C THR A 282 8.90 -0.23 2.37
N VAL A 283 9.53 0.92 2.56
CA VAL A 283 9.08 1.97 3.48
C VAL A 283 8.60 3.18 2.70
N LEU A 284 7.35 3.58 2.91
CA LEU A 284 6.71 4.73 2.30
C LEU A 284 6.47 5.81 3.35
N ARG A 285 6.73 7.08 2.99
CA ARG A 285 6.43 8.24 3.83
C ARG A 285 5.11 8.87 3.37
N GLY A 286 4.14 8.98 4.27
CA GLY A 286 2.92 9.74 4.03
C GLY A 286 3.11 11.24 4.26
N MET A 287 2.20 12.05 3.73
CA MET A 287 2.21 13.50 3.96
C MET A 287 1.29 13.93 5.10
N TRP A 288 0.30 13.08 5.44
CA TRP A 288 -0.71 13.34 6.47
C TRP A 288 -1.28 12.02 6.97
N GLY A 289 -1.74 11.95 8.22
CA GLY A 289 -2.39 10.76 8.75
C GLY A 289 -2.48 10.74 10.27
N PHE A 290 -2.88 9.60 10.81
CA PHE A 290 -2.90 9.31 12.24
C PHE A 290 -2.82 7.80 12.48
N HIS A 291 -2.45 7.42 13.70
CA HIS A 291 -2.69 6.08 14.24
C HIS A 291 -2.93 6.18 15.74
N GLY A 292 -3.70 5.23 16.28
CA GLY A 292 -4.11 5.28 17.69
C GLY A 292 -5.03 6.47 17.98
N ASN A 293 -4.94 7.01 19.19
CA ASN A 293 -5.80 8.13 19.63
C ASN A 293 -5.31 9.52 19.19
N HIS A 294 -4.34 9.59 18.29
CA HIS A 294 -3.76 10.86 17.86
C HIS A 294 -4.64 11.54 16.82
N LYS A 295 -4.82 12.85 16.92
CA LYS A 295 -5.48 13.65 15.88
C LYS A 295 -4.67 13.56 14.56
N PRO A 296 -5.34 13.65 13.39
CA PRO A 296 -4.65 13.73 12.11
C PRO A 296 -3.60 14.84 12.08
N HIS A 297 -2.40 14.48 11.65
CA HIS A 297 -1.23 15.34 11.62
C HIS A 297 -0.36 15.04 10.40
N GLY A 298 0.58 15.94 10.12
CA GLY A 298 1.53 15.85 9.02
C GLY A 298 2.53 17.00 9.11
N ASP A 299 3.40 17.13 8.09
CA ASP A 299 4.46 18.14 8.11
C ASP A 299 3.90 19.57 8.13
N LYS A 300 4.32 20.36 9.13
CA LYS A 300 4.14 21.81 9.16
C LYS A 300 5.47 22.48 8.83
N LEU A 301 5.43 23.58 8.09
CA LEU A 301 6.60 24.29 7.53
C LEU A 301 7.69 24.72 8.56
N PHE A 302 7.42 24.62 9.87
CA PHE A 302 8.26 25.13 10.96
C PHE A 302 8.40 24.18 12.16
N GLN A 303 8.18 22.87 12.02
CA GLN A 303 8.38 21.90 13.12
C GLN A 303 9.78 21.26 13.09
N MET A 304 10.45 21.20 14.25
CA MET A 304 11.79 20.58 14.41
C MET A 304 11.80 19.05 14.20
N ALA A 305 10.67 18.37 14.42
CA ALA A 305 10.52 16.93 14.19
C ALA A 305 9.33 16.68 13.27
N ARG A 306 9.55 15.93 12.18
CA ARG A 306 8.49 15.52 11.26
C ARG A 306 7.63 14.46 11.95
N THR A 307 6.35 14.74 12.14
CA THR A 307 5.39 13.77 12.71
C THR A 307 4.69 12.96 11.63
N VAL A 308 5.18 12.99 10.39
CA VAL A 308 4.52 12.31 9.26
C VAL A 308 4.40 10.80 9.49
N PRO A 309 3.30 10.18 9.04
CA PRO A 309 3.14 8.74 9.10
C PRO A 309 4.11 8.03 8.15
N VAL A 310 4.62 6.88 8.58
CA VAL A 310 5.52 6.02 7.82
C VAL A 310 4.96 4.61 7.80
N THR A 311 4.82 4.04 6.61
CA THR A 311 4.30 2.70 6.38
C THR A 311 5.42 1.78 5.91
N THR A 312 5.73 0.73 6.66
CA THR A 312 6.63 -0.34 6.23
C THR A 312 5.80 -1.52 5.72
N ILE A 313 6.09 -2.00 4.52
CA ILE A 313 5.39 -3.08 3.82
C ILE A 313 6.36 -4.24 3.65
N VAL A 314 5.96 -5.42 4.10
CA VAL A 314 6.68 -6.69 3.90
C VAL A 314 5.74 -7.63 3.18
N ILE A 315 6.19 -8.24 2.09
CA ILE A 315 5.40 -9.23 1.33
C ILE A 315 6.25 -10.47 1.17
N ASP A 316 5.74 -11.60 1.65
CA ASP A 316 6.50 -12.85 1.68
C ASP A 316 5.55 -14.06 1.81
N THR A 317 6.13 -15.26 1.90
CA THR A 317 5.38 -16.47 2.24
C THR A 317 4.76 -16.35 3.65
N PRO A 318 3.67 -17.07 3.96
CA PRO A 318 3.04 -17.03 5.28
C PRO A 318 4.02 -17.32 6.44
N GLU A 319 4.94 -18.28 6.23
CA GLU A 319 5.99 -18.61 7.20
C GLU A 319 6.94 -17.43 7.45
N ASN A 320 7.41 -16.77 6.40
CA ASN A 320 8.30 -15.62 6.52
C ASN A 320 7.59 -14.41 7.13
N ILE A 321 6.29 -14.24 6.86
CA ILE A 321 5.49 -13.19 7.50
C ILE A 321 5.30 -13.47 9.00
N ALA A 322 5.13 -14.72 9.42
CA ALA A 322 5.10 -15.06 10.85
C ALA A 322 6.44 -14.70 11.54
N ARG A 323 7.59 -15.02 10.92
CA ARG A 323 8.92 -14.63 11.42
C ARG A 323 9.13 -13.11 11.42
N SER A 324 8.69 -12.42 10.37
CA SER A 324 8.75 -10.97 10.27
C SER A 324 7.90 -10.28 11.33
N PHE A 325 6.74 -10.86 11.66
CA PHE A 325 5.88 -10.36 12.71
C PHE A 325 6.54 -10.43 14.08
N ASP A 326 7.31 -11.48 14.41
CA ASP A 326 8.04 -11.54 15.68
C ASP A 326 9.09 -10.43 15.84
N VAL A 327 9.69 -10.00 14.73
CA VAL A 327 10.59 -8.83 14.70
C VAL A 327 9.79 -7.54 14.94
N VAL A 328 8.70 -7.36 14.20
CA VAL A 328 7.85 -6.17 14.29
C VAL A 328 7.21 -6.04 15.67
N ASP A 329 6.75 -7.14 16.26
CA ASP A 329 6.09 -7.18 17.57
C ASP A 329 7.00 -6.62 18.67
N LYS A 330 8.28 -7.05 18.68
CA LYS A 330 9.31 -6.56 19.61
C LYS A 330 9.60 -5.07 19.45
N LEU A 331 9.52 -4.55 18.23
CA LEU A 331 9.82 -3.14 17.93
C LEU A 331 8.62 -2.21 18.17
N THR A 332 7.39 -2.74 18.12
CA THR A 332 6.12 -1.98 18.21
C THR A 332 5.44 -2.14 19.58
N THR A 333 6.21 -2.29 20.66
CA THR A 333 5.68 -2.53 22.03
C THR A 333 4.89 -1.37 22.64
N ARG A 334 5.00 -0.16 22.09
CA ARG A 334 4.30 1.03 22.60
C ARG A 334 3.52 1.81 21.56
N HIS A 335 3.93 1.75 20.30
CA HIS A 335 3.41 2.61 19.24
C HIS A 335 3.32 1.84 17.93
N GLY A 336 2.30 2.21 17.15
CA GLY A 336 2.13 1.77 15.77
C GLY A 336 0.92 0.86 15.60
N LEU A 337 0.53 0.68 14.35
CA LEU A 337 -0.55 -0.20 13.93
C LEU A 337 0.01 -1.25 12.98
N VAL A 338 -0.30 -2.52 13.21
CA VAL A 338 0.18 -3.65 12.40
C VAL A 338 -1.01 -4.39 11.83
N THR A 339 -1.02 -4.60 10.52
CA THR A 339 -2.04 -5.36 9.81
C THR A 339 -1.43 -6.45 8.94
N SER A 340 -2.13 -7.58 8.78
CA SER A 340 -1.76 -8.65 7.86
C SER A 340 -2.90 -8.92 6.88
N GLU A 341 -2.58 -9.21 5.63
CA GLU A 341 -3.57 -9.60 4.61
C GLU A 341 -3.00 -10.64 3.64
N MET A 342 -3.87 -11.47 3.07
CA MET A 342 -3.46 -12.46 2.07
C MET A 342 -3.26 -11.78 0.71
N VAL A 343 -2.16 -12.15 0.04
CA VAL A 343 -1.85 -11.74 -1.32
C VAL A 343 -2.00 -12.96 -2.23
N PRO A 344 -3.03 -13.00 -3.10
CA PRO A 344 -3.35 -14.21 -3.85
C PRO A 344 -2.40 -14.51 -5.00
N ALA A 345 -1.65 -13.54 -5.49
CA ALA A 345 -0.58 -13.80 -6.43
C ALA A 345 0.57 -12.83 -6.19
N ALA A 346 1.78 -13.37 -6.20
CA ALA A 346 2.99 -12.58 -6.21
C ALA A 346 4.07 -13.28 -7.04
N VAL A 347 4.82 -12.48 -7.78
CA VAL A 347 5.96 -12.92 -8.58
C VAL A 347 7.17 -12.10 -8.16
N SER A 348 8.15 -12.78 -7.57
CA SER A 348 9.47 -12.22 -7.31
C SER A 348 10.35 -12.46 -8.54
N LEU A 349 10.94 -11.37 -9.04
CA LEU A 349 11.77 -11.32 -10.24
C LEU A 349 13.19 -10.89 -9.83
N ASP A 350 14.20 -11.66 -10.21
CA ASP A 350 15.60 -11.41 -9.84
C ASP A 350 16.58 -11.48 -11.02
N GLY A 351 16.06 -11.37 -12.25
CA GLY A 351 16.85 -11.27 -13.48
C GLY A 351 17.47 -12.59 -13.96
N THR A 352 17.58 -13.59 -13.08
CA THR A 352 18.06 -14.94 -13.39
C THR A 352 17.00 -16.04 -13.19
N GLY A 353 15.86 -15.70 -12.58
CA GLY A 353 14.75 -16.60 -12.32
C GLY A 353 13.45 -15.87 -12.01
N HIS A 354 12.39 -16.65 -11.77
CA HIS A 354 11.09 -16.17 -11.31
C HIS A 354 10.65 -17.09 -10.18
N SER A 355 10.23 -16.53 -9.04
CA SER A 355 9.69 -17.30 -7.91
C SER A 355 8.26 -16.80 -7.62
N GLY A 356 7.30 -17.71 -7.70
CA GLY A 356 5.86 -17.40 -7.61
C GLY A 356 5.17 -17.43 -8.98
N ASP A 357 3.87 -17.16 -8.98
CA ASP A 357 3.03 -17.11 -10.19
C ASP A 357 2.02 -15.96 -10.07
N THR A 358 1.57 -15.49 -11.23
CA THR A 358 0.52 -14.50 -11.44
C THR A 358 -0.90 -15.09 -11.34
N ALA A 359 -1.03 -16.42 -11.36
CA ALA A 359 -2.30 -17.10 -11.15
C ALA A 359 -2.82 -16.84 -9.73
N LEU A 360 -3.98 -16.17 -9.64
CA LEU A 360 -4.58 -15.85 -8.33
C LEU A 360 -4.96 -17.11 -7.56
N ALA A 361 -4.26 -17.38 -6.47
CA ALA A 361 -4.65 -18.37 -5.49
C ALA A 361 -6.04 -18.06 -4.93
N GLN A 362 -6.79 -19.12 -4.61
CA GLN A 362 -8.12 -19.02 -4.01
C GLN A 362 -8.05 -19.68 -2.64
N TYR A 363 -8.30 -18.88 -1.61
CA TYR A 363 -8.35 -19.36 -0.25
C TYR A 363 -9.37 -18.50 0.49
N ASP A 364 -10.34 -19.13 1.14
CA ASP A 364 -11.37 -18.46 1.93
C ASP A 364 -10.86 -18.31 3.35
N TYR A 365 -10.73 -17.05 3.82
CA TYR A 365 -9.92 -16.72 4.99
C TYR A 365 -10.53 -15.66 5.89
#